data_AF-A0A6D2JIU9-F1
#
_entry.id   AF-A0A6D2JIU9-F1
#
_cell.length_a   1.000
_cell.length_b   1.000
_cell.length_c   1.000
_cell.angle_alpha   90.00
_cell.angle_beta   90.00
_cell.angle_gamma   90.00
#
_symmetry.space_group_name_H-M   'P 1'
#
loop_
_entity.id
_entity.type
_entity.pdbx_description
1 polymer ?
#
loop_
_entity_poly.entity_id
_entity_poly.type
_entity_poly.pdbx_seq_one_letter_code
_entity_poly.pdbx_strand_id
1 'polypeptide(L)'
;MSDSDKTLENQILEAGEKLINPPSSVDELLSLLDKLFLSLAEVEQSPPDSMQNALSPLTKALVARKLFKHSDDDVKVSVAACISEITRITAPEAPYDDEQMKEVFKLIVSSFENLVDTSSRSYSKRTSILDTVAKVRSCVVMLDLECESLLNGLDLIFEFMNPRIVFEITFLKQLPIEDTCSSGKSPYDVANHVQRIIADTLGFECTNLTKKDKYKYLT
;
A
#
# COMPACT_ATOMS: atom_id res chain seq x y z
N MET A 1 13.96 -6.66 -25.50
CA MET A 1 14.67 -5.88 -24.47
C MET A 1 15.67 -4.99 -25.14
N SER A 2 15.53 -3.69 -24.89
CA SER A 2 16.52 -2.67 -25.24
C SER A 2 17.77 -2.81 -24.35
N ASP A 3 18.88 -2.18 -24.73
CA ASP A 3 20.09 -2.18 -23.90
C ASP A 3 19.89 -1.42 -22.58
N SER A 4 18.96 -0.45 -22.54
CA SER A 4 18.54 0.21 -21.30
C SER A 4 17.82 -0.74 -20.35
N ASP A 5 16.90 -1.58 -20.84
CA ASP A 5 16.15 -2.53 -20.00
C ASP A 5 17.10 -3.53 -19.32
N LYS A 6 18.08 -4.05 -20.08
CA LYS A 6 19.12 -4.96 -19.54
C LYS A 6 19.99 -4.28 -18.48
N THR A 7 20.30 -3.00 -18.69
CA THR A 7 21.10 -2.24 -17.73
C THR A 7 20.34 -2.05 -16.42
N LEU A 8 19.04 -1.75 -16.51
CA LEU A 8 18.17 -1.61 -15.35
C LEU A 8 17.99 -2.94 -14.60
N GLU A 9 17.74 -4.04 -15.31
CA GLU A 9 17.64 -5.39 -14.71
C GLU A 9 18.91 -5.74 -13.90
N ASN A 10 20.09 -5.53 -14.49
CA ASN A 10 21.36 -5.83 -13.82
C ASN A 10 21.57 -4.94 -12.58
N GLN A 11 21.20 -3.66 -12.64
CA GLN A 11 21.31 -2.75 -11.49
C GLN A 11 20.44 -3.21 -10.32
N ILE A 12 19.19 -3.61 -10.59
CA ILE A 12 18.26 -4.11 -9.59
C ILE A 12 18.76 -5.42 -8.99
N LEU A 13 19.24 -6.34 -9.83
CA LEU A 13 19.79 -7.63 -9.39
C LEU A 13 20.99 -7.43 -8.46
N GLU A 14 21.98 -6.65 -8.88
CA GLU A 14 23.17 -6.37 -8.08
C GLU A 14 22.85 -5.67 -6.75
N ALA A 15 21.90 -4.72 -6.77
CA ALA A 15 21.45 -4.05 -5.56
C ALA A 15 20.75 -5.02 -4.61
N GLY A 16 19.90 -5.91 -5.13
CA GLY A 16 19.25 -6.96 -4.37
C GLY A 16 20.25 -7.90 -3.70
N GLU A 17 21.28 -8.35 -4.43
CA GLU A 17 22.35 -9.19 -3.89
C GLU A 17 23.15 -8.48 -2.78
N LYS A 18 23.48 -7.20 -2.96
CA LYS A 18 24.17 -6.40 -1.94
C LYS A 18 23.32 -6.24 -0.67
N LEU A 19 21.99 -6.13 -0.80
CA LEU A 19 21.09 -5.97 0.35
C LEU A 19 20.87 -7.25 1.16
N ILE A 20 21.28 -8.43 0.66
CA ILE A 20 21.31 -9.66 1.47
C ILE A 20 22.27 -9.49 2.65
N ASN A 21 23.41 -8.82 2.42
CA ASN A 21 24.39 -8.45 3.43
C ASN A 21 24.64 -6.94 3.35
N PRO A 22 23.70 -6.13 3.89
CA PRO A 22 23.70 -4.70 3.68
C PRO A 22 24.95 -4.03 4.29
N PRO A 23 25.38 -2.89 3.74
CA PRO A 23 26.44 -2.08 4.33
C PRO A 23 26.15 -1.76 5.80
N SER A 24 27.19 -1.75 6.64
CA SER A 24 27.05 -1.37 8.05
C SER A 24 26.93 0.14 8.26
N SER A 25 27.39 0.94 7.29
CA SER A 25 27.26 2.39 7.31
C SER A 25 25.86 2.81 6.86
N VAL A 26 25.19 3.63 7.67
CA VAL A 26 23.86 4.18 7.37
C VAL A 26 23.88 4.98 6.07
N ASP A 27 24.90 5.82 5.85
CA ASP A 27 24.98 6.66 4.65
C ASP A 27 25.19 5.83 3.37
N GLU A 28 25.98 4.75 3.45
CA GLU A 28 26.18 3.84 2.33
C GLU A 28 24.92 3.04 2.02
N LEU A 29 24.22 2.56 3.06
CA LEU A 29 22.96 1.85 2.93
C LEU A 29 21.88 2.75 2.32
N LEU A 30 21.74 3.99 2.82
CA LEU A 30 20.81 4.97 2.26
C LEU A 30 21.13 5.27 0.79
N SER A 31 22.41 5.47 0.46
CA SER A 31 22.82 5.70 -0.94
C SER A 31 22.48 4.52 -1.86
N LEU A 32 22.57 3.28 -1.36
CA LEU A 32 22.18 2.08 -2.10
C LEU A 32 20.65 2.00 -2.27
N LEU A 33 19.89 2.24 -1.20
CA LEU A 33 18.43 2.23 -1.23
C LEU A 33 17.85 3.35 -2.11
N ASP A 34 18.49 4.52 -2.14
CA ASP A 34 18.05 5.66 -2.96
C ASP A 34 18.19 5.37 -4.45
N LYS A 35 19.33 4.80 -4.86
CA LYS A 35 19.54 4.36 -6.24
C LYS A 35 18.55 3.27 -6.61
N LEU A 36 18.35 2.30 -5.72
CA LEU A 36 17.39 1.23 -5.94
C LEU A 36 15.97 1.76 -6.10
N PHE A 37 15.53 2.68 -5.24
CA PHE A 37 14.22 3.30 -5.32
C PHE A 37 13.99 3.97 -6.69
N LEU A 38 14.99 4.72 -7.18
CA LEU A 38 14.92 5.34 -8.50
C LEU A 38 14.82 4.31 -9.62
N SER A 39 15.61 3.23 -9.56
CA SER A 39 15.54 2.13 -10.53
C SER A 39 14.16 1.45 -10.51
N LEU A 40 13.59 1.18 -9.33
CA LEU A 40 12.28 0.55 -9.22
C LEU A 40 11.15 1.43 -9.76
N ALA A 41 11.25 2.75 -9.60
CA ALA A 41 10.27 3.69 -10.13
C ALA A 41 10.18 3.67 -11.68
N GLU A 42 11.24 3.25 -12.37
CA GLU A 42 11.25 3.09 -13.84
C GLU A 42 10.63 1.77 -14.32
N VAL A 43 10.46 0.78 -13.44
CA VAL A 43 9.94 -0.53 -13.82
C VAL A 43 8.42 -0.48 -13.95
N GLU A 44 7.89 -0.83 -15.11
CA GLU A 44 6.45 -0.92 -15.33
C GLU A 44 5.81 -2.09 -14.56
N GLN A 45 4.50 -2.00 -14.36
CA GLN A 45 3.72 -3.06 -13.71
C GLN A 45 3.71 -4.34 -14.55
N SER A 46 3.69 -5.50 -13.89
CA SER A 46 3.70 -6.83 -14.52
C SER A 46 4.83 -7.01 -15.54
N PRO A 47 6.10 -6.80 -15.15
CA PRO A 47 7.22 -6.84 -16.08
C PRO A 47 7.53 -8.27 -16.55
N PRO A 48 8.36 -8.45 -17.61
CA PRO A 48 8.75 -9.77 -18.10
C PRO A 48 9.42 -10.65 -17.04
N ASP A 49 9.41 -11.97 -17.25
CA ASP A 49 10.01 -12.95 -16.33
C ASP A 49 11.49 -12.66 -15.99
N SER A 50 12.26 -12.08 -16.91
CA SER A 50 13.65 -11.67 -16.66
C SER A 50 13.75 -10.67 -15.51
N MET A 51 12.94 -9.61 -15.57
CA MET A 51 12.86 -8.57 -14.54
C MET A 51 12.30 -9.12 -13.23
N GLN A 52 11.27 -9.98 -13.28
CA GLN A 52 10.74 -10.63 -12.08
C GLN A 52 11.81 -11.49 -11.37
N ASN A 53 12.62 -12.21 -12.13
CA ASN A 53 13.76 -12.96 -11.60
C ASN A 53 14.82 -12.03 -10.97
N ALA A 54 15.10 -10.88 -11.61
CA ALA A 54 16.02 -9.88 -11.07
C ALA A 54 15.54 -9.25 -9.75
N LEU A 55 14.22 -9.11 -9.58
CA LEU A 55 13.60 -8.61 -8.34
C LEU A 55 13.62 -9.63 -7.19
N SER A 56 13.72 -10.93 -7.47
CA SER A 56 13.57 -11.98 -6.44
C SER A 56 14.53 -11.88 -5.25
N PRO A 57 15.85 -11.63 -5.42
CA PRO A 57 16.77 -11.46 -4.30
C PRO A 57 16.40 -10.24 -3.44
N LEU A 58 15.98 -9.16 -4.11
CA LEU A 58 15.60 -7.92 -3.47
C LEU A 58 14.35 -8.07 -2.59
N THR A 59 13.30 -8.68 -3.12
CA THR A 59 12.04 -8.92 -2.40
C THR A 59 12.30 -9.65 -1.08
N LYS A 60 13.20 -10.66 -1.09
CA LYS A 60 13.60 -11.38 0.13
C LYS A 60 14.45 -10.55 1.08
N ALA A 61 15.36 -9.74 0.54
CA ALA A 61 16.25 -8.91 1.36
C ALA A 61 15.50 -7.81 2.12
N LEU A 62 14.53 -7.14 1.49
CA LEU A 62 13.84 -5.99 2.09
C LEU A 62 12.98 -6.36 3.32
N VAL A 63 12.43 -7.57 3.35
CA VAL A 63 11.68 -8.08 4.53
C VAL A 63 12.57 -8.78 5.56
N ALA A 64 13.87 -8.90 5.28
CA ALA A 64 14.81 -9.45 6.26
C ALA A 64 14.95 -8.51 7.45
N ARG A 65 15.03 -9.09 8.66
CA ARG A 65 15.03 -8.36 9.94
C ARG A 65 16.06 -7.23 10.01
N LYS A 66 17.22 -7.38 9.35
CA LYS A 66 18.32 -6.41 9.32
C LYS A 66 17.90 -5.06 8.71
N LEU A 67 17.05 -5.08 7.68
CA LEU A 67 16.56 -3.88 7.00
C LEU A 67 15.17 -3.49 7.51
N PHE A 68 14.28 -4.48 7.63
CA PHE A 68 12.88 -4.26 7.97
C PHE A 68 12.66 -3.70 9.38
N LYS A 69 13.53 -4.05 10.34
CA LYS A 69 13.48 -3.57 11.73
C LYS A 69 14.70 -2.71 12.08
N HIS A 70 15.23 -1.99 11.09
CA HIS A 70 16.38 -1.12 11.28
C HIS A 70 16.06 0.02 12.28
N SER A 71 17.06 0.43 13.07
CA SER A 71 16.88 1.46 14.12
C SER A 71 16.79 2.88 13.57
N ASP A 72 17.44 3.14 12.43
CA ASP A 72 17.42 4.43 11.74
C ASP A 72 16.10 4.65 10.99
N ASP A 73 15.48 5.82 11.18
CA ASP A 73 14.17 6.14 10.60
C ASP A 73 14.22 6.37 9.09
N ASP A 74 15.26 7.05 8.60
CA ASP A 74 15.43 7.30 7.17
C ASP A 74 15.65 5.98 6.42
N VAL A 75 16.37 5.02 7.02
CA VAL A 75 16.52 3.67 6.45
C VAL A 75 15.16 2.95 6.38
N LYS A 76 14.34 3.00 7.44
CA LYS A 76 13.00 2.39 7.42
C LYS A 76 12.12 2.99 6.34
N VAL A 77 12.12 4.31 6.18
CA VAL A 77 11.35 4.99 5.13
C VAL A 77 11.86 4.62 3.74
N SER A 78 13.18 4.56 3.53
CA SER A 78 13.76 4.11 2.25
C SER A 78 13.41 2.65 1.92
N VAL A 79 13.42 1.76 2.91
CA VAL A 79 12.96 0.36 2.76
C VAL A 79 11.48 0.32 2.42
N ALA A 80 10.63 1.09 3.12
CA ALA A 80 9.20 1.19 2.85
C ALA A 80 8.91 1.69 1.43
N ALA A 81 9.69 2.68 0.95
CA ALA A 81 9.59 3.19 -0.42
C ALA A 81 9.91 2.12 -1.46
N CYS A 82 11.01 1.37 -1.28
CA CYS A 82 11.35 0.27 -2.18
C CYS A 82 10.27 -0.84 -2.18
N ILE A 83 9.76 -1.21 -1.00
CA ILE A 83 8.69 -2.21 -0.87
C ILE A 83 7.40 -1.72 -1.54
N SER A 84 7.06 -0.43 -1.41
CA SER A 84 5.88 0.15 -2.05
C SER A 84 5.99 0.07 -3.58
N GLU A 85 7.17 0.35 -4.13
CA GLU A 85 7.40 0.19 -5.57
C GLU A 85 7.34 -1.27 -6.02
N ILE A 86 7.90 -2.21 -5.27
CA ILE A 86 7.75 -3.65 -5.56
C ILE A 86 6.28 -4.05 -5.58
N THR A 87 5.48 -3.54 -4.63
CA THR A 87 4.03 -3.78 -4.58
C THR A 87 3.34 -3.24 -5.83
N ARG A 88 3.72 -2.05 -6.31
CA ARG A 88 3.24 -1.49 -7.59
C ARG A 88 3.63 -2.33 -8.79
N ILE A 89 4.89 -2.78 -8.86
CA ILE A 89 5.42 -3.55 -9.98
C ILE A 89 4.72 -4.91 -10.07
N THR A 90 4.48 -5.56 -8.92
CA THR A 90 3.94 -6.93 -8.85
C THR A 90 2.42 -6.99 -8.87
N ALA A 91 1.73 -5.88 -8.61
CA ALA A 91 0.26 -5.81 -8.69
C ALA A 91 -0.25 -6.38 -10.03
N PRO A 92 -1.33 -7.19 -10.02
CA PRO A 92 -2.26 -7.46 -8.91
C PRO A 92 -1.78 -8.53 -7.92
N GLU A 93 -0.68 -9.22 -8.23
CA GLU A 93 -0.18 -10.29 -7.39
C GLU A 93 0.60 -9.72 -6.21
N ALA A 94 0.28 -10.18 -5.00
CA ALA A 94 0.98 -9.70 -3.81
C ALA A 94 2.44 -10.17 -3.81
N PRO A 95 3.42 -9.30 -3.52
CA PRO A 95 4.83 -9.68 -3.49
C PRO A 95 5.19 -10.59 -2.29
N TYR A 96 4.31 -10.66 -1.28
CA TYR A 96 4.50 -11.39 -0.04
C TYR A 96 3.22 -12.13 0.38
N ASP A 97 3.35 -13.10 1.30
CA ASP A 97 2.19 -13.73 1.91
C ASP A 97 1.42 -12.78 2.85
N ASP A 98 0.20 -13.17 3.24
CA ASP A 98 -0.70 -12.32 4.05
C ASP A 98 -0.07 -11.85 5.37
N GLU A 99 0.70 -12.69 6.06
CA GLU A 99 1.31 -12.34 7.34
C GLU A 99 2.47 -11.36 7.15
N GLN A 100 3.27 -11.58 6.10
CA GLN A 100 4.32 -10.63 5.70
C GLN A 100 3.72 -9.30 5.23
N MET A 101 2.62 -9.33 4.46
CA MET A 101 1.94 -8.13 3.99
C MET A 101 1.41 -7.27 5.14
N LYS A 102 0.86 -7.88 6.20
CA LYS A 102 0.45 -7.15 7.42
C LYS A 102 1.60 -6.37 8.04
N GLU A 103 2.77 -6.99 8.16
CA GLU A 103 3.97 -6.31 8.67
C GLU A 103 4.44 -5.21 7.71
N VAL A 104 4.45 -5.47 6.40
CA VAL A 104 4.79 -4.47 5.38
C VAL A 104 3.88 -3.25 5.49
N PHE A 105 2.57 -3.45 5.64
CA PHE A 105 1.64 -2.33 5.82
C PHE A 105 1.88 -1.57 7.12
N LYS A 106 2.27 -2.23 8.22
CA LYS A 106 2.70 -1.53 9.44
C LYS A 106 3.89 -0.62 9.16
N LEU A 107 4.89 -1.10 8.43
CA LEU A 107 6.05 -0.29 8.06
C LEU A 107 5.66 0.90 7.16
N ILE A 108 4.84 0.66 6.14
CA ILE A 108 4.31 1.71 5.25
C ILE A 108 3.55 2.78 6.05
N VAL A 109 2.62 2.39 6.93
CA VAL A 109 1.86 3.36 7.73
C VAL A 109 2.76 4.10 8.71
N SER A 110 3.74 3.44 9.33
CA SER A 110 4.72 4.12 10.20
C SER A 110 5.58 5.14 9.45
N SER A 111 5.77 4.97 8.13
CA SER A 111 6.47 5.94 7.29
C SER A 111 5.72 7.28 7.16
N PHE A 112 4.50 7.38 7.68
CA PHE A 112 3.71 8.61 7.62
C PHE A 112 3.72 9.44 8.90
N GLU A 113 4.24 8.93 10.02
CA GLU A 113 4.21 9.61 11.32
C GLU A 113 4.83 11.03 11.30
N ASN A 114 5.80 11.27 10.40
CA ASN A 114 6.47 12.56 10.24
C ASN A 114 6.20 13.23 8.88
N LEU A 115 5.03 13.00 8.26
CA LEU A 115 4.65 13.68 7.01
C LEU A 115 4.58 15.21 7.12
N VAL A 116 4.39 15.75 8.33
CA VAL A 116 4.36 17.20 8.56
C VAL A 116 5.73 17.86 8.42
N ASP A 117 6.82 17.09 8.58
CA ASP A 117 8.18 17.61 8.48
C ASP A 117 8.66 17.62 7.03
N THR A 118 8.35 18.72 6.33
CA THR A 118 8.79 18.95 4.95
C THR A 118 10.29 19.21 4.82
N SER A 119 11.01 19.37 5.93
CA SER A 119 12.47 19.56 5.95
C SER A 119 13.25 18.24 6.05
N SER A 120 12.57 17.14 6.37
CA SER A 120 13.16 15.81 6.44
C SER A 120 13.75 15.38 5.09
N ARG A 121 14.94 14.77 5.12
CA ARG A 121 15.56 14.16 3.93
C ARG A 121 14.68 13.07 3.29
N SER A 122 13.81 12.46 4.10
CA SER A 122 12.92 11.38 3.68
C SER A 122 11.56 11.87 3.21
N TYR A 123 11.28 13.19 3.26
CA TYR A 123 9.97 13.74 2.90
C TYR A 123 9.54 13.34 1.49
N SER A 124 10.43 13.44 0.49
CA SER A 124 10.15 13.04 -0.88
C SER A 124 9.80 11.55 -1.03
N LYS A 125 10.40 10.70 -0.19
CA LYS A 125 10.07 9.26 -0.15
C LYS A 125 8.73 9.03 0.51
N ARG A 126 8.41 9.72 1.61
CA ARG A 126 7.09 9.64 2.27
C ARG A 126 5.97 10.04 1.31
N THR A 127 6.15 11.12 0.53
CA THR A 127 5.17 11.52 -0.49
C THR A 127 5.05 10.50 -1.62
N SER A 128 6.16 9.86 -2.02
CA SER A 128 6.14 8.81 -3.05
C SER A 128 5.43 7.55 -2.55
N ILE A 129 5.67 7.12 -1.31
CA ILE A 129 4.97 5.99 -0.68
C ILE A 129 3.47 6.24 -0.68
N LEU A 130 3.05 7.44 -0.29
CA LEU A 130 1.64 7.83 -0.25
C LEU A 130 1.00 7.80 -1.65
N ASP A 131 1.68 8.35 -2.66
CA ASP A 131 1.23 8.30 -4.05
C ASP A 131 1.09 6.86 -4.55
N THR A 132 2.08 6.00 -4.27
CA THR A 132 2.04 4.58 -4.64
C THR A 132 0.91 3.84 -3.93
N VAL A 133 0.74 4.02 -2.62
CA VAL A 133 -0.37 3.45 -1.82
C VAL A 133 -1.74 3.80 -2.41
N ALA A 134 -1.91 5.06 -2.85
CA ALA A 134 -3.14 5.51 -3.51
C ALA A 134 -3.32 4.85 -4.89
N LYS A 135 -2.26 4.85 -5.72
CA LYS A 135 -2.29 4.29 -7.08
C LYS A 135 -2.64 2.81 -7.11
N VAL A 136 -2.03 1.99 -6.24
CA VAL A 136 -2.29 0.55 -6.18
C VAL A 136 -3.45 0.19 -5.26
N ARG A 137 -4.14 1.21 -4.72
CA ARG A 137 -5.29 1.06 -3.81
C ARG A 137 -5.00 0.13 -2.64
N SER A 138 -3.81 0.25 -2.03
CA SER A 138 -3.35 -0.63 -0.94
C SER A 138 -4.32 -0.70 0.24
N CYS A 139 -5.13 0.35 0.49
CA CYS A 139 -6.15 0.35 1.53
C CYS A 139 -7.19 -0.76 1.34
N VAL A 140 -7.51 -1.14 0.10
CA VAL A 140 -8.42 -2.26 -0.16
C VAL A 140 -7.79 -3.58 0.28
N VAL A 141 -6.50 -3.77 -0.02
CA VAL A 141 -5.74 -4.94 0.43
C VAL A 141 -5.63 -4.97 1.96
N MET A 142 -5.41 -3.81 2.62
CA MET A 142 -5.40 -3.71 4.07
C MET A 142 -6.75 -4.14 4.69
N LEU A 143 -7.88 -3.72 4.11
CA LEU A 143 -9.21 -4.16 4.55
C LEU A 143 -9.35 -5.68 4.44
N ASP A 144 -8.86 -6.25 3.34
CA ASP A 144 -8.95 -7.68 3.07
C ASP A 144 -8.07 -8.56 3.95
N LEU A 145 -6.98 -7.99 4.48
CA LEU A 145 -6.08 -8.62 5.46
C LEU A 145 -6.48 -8.32 6.92
N GLU A 146 -7.64 -7.70 7.14
CA GLU A 146 -8.15 -7.35 8.48
C GLU A 146 -7.22 -6.38 9.24
N CYS A 147 -6.55 -5.48 8.51
CA CYS A 147 -5.65 -4.45 9.05
C CYS A 147 -6.39 -3.17 9.48
N GLU A 148 -7.56 -3.28 10.11
CA GLU A 148 -8.42 -2.11 10.47
C GLU A 148 -7.69 -1.06 11.31
N SER A 149 -6.82 -1.49 12.24
CA SER A 149 -6.03 -0.56 13.07
C SER A 149 -5.07 0.31 12.26
N LEU A 150 -4.61 -0.17 11.10
CA LEU A 150 -3.71 0.59 10.23
C LEU A 150 -4.45 1.67 9.44
N LEU A 151 -5.70 1.38 9.05
CA LEU A 151 -6.56 2.33 8.35
C LEU A 151 -6.89 3.53 9.23
N ASN A 152 -7.15 3.31 10.52
CA ASN A 152 -7.32 4.40 11.48
C ASN A 152 -6.08 5.31 11.56
N GLY A 153 -4.88 4.76 11.35
CA GLY A 153 -3.65 5.55 11.26
C GLY A 153 -3.56 6.42 10.01
N LEU A 154 -4.22 6.02 8.92
CA LEU A 154 -4.32 6.79 7.68
C LEU A 154 -5.38 7.90 7.75
N ASP A 155 -6.42 7.76 8.57
CA ASP A 155 -7.46 8.79 8.72
C ASP A 155 -6.86 10.14 9.13
N LEU A 156 -5.88 10.14 10.05
CA LEU A 156 -5.14 11.34 10.44
C LEU A 156 -4.41 12.01 9.26
N ILE A 157 -3.96 11.23 8.28
CA ILE A 157 -3.31 11.74 7.07
C ILE A 157 -4.35 12.33 6.13
N PHE A 158 -5.49 11.66 5.93
CA PHE A 158 -6.58 12.18 5.10
C PHE A 158 -7.13 13.49 5.66
N GLU A 159 -7.25 13.60 6.98
CA GLU A 159 -7.61 14.85 7.65
C GLU A 159 -6.55 15.94 7.42
N PHE A 160 -5.27 15.61 7.57
CA PHE A 160 -4.17 16.57 7.35
C PHE A 160 -4.09 17.06 5.90
N MET A 161 -4.21 16.15 4.93
CA MET A 161 -4.12 16.47 3.50
C MET A 161 -5.32 17.24 2.96
N ASN A 162 -6.43 17.25 3.70
CA ASN A 162 -7.63 17.99 3.33
C ASN A 162 -7.80 19.21 4.26
N PRO A 163 -7.13 20.34 4.00
CA PRO A 163 -7.19 21.54 4.87
C PRO A 163 -8.58 22.20 4.91
N ARG A 164 -9.57 21.67 4.17
CA ARG A 164 -10.96 22.11 4.16
C ARG A 164 -11.88 20.90 4.15
N ILE A 165 -11.86 20.12 5.22
CA ILE A 165 -12.83 19.04 5.37
C ILE A 165 -14.23 19.65 5.52
N VAL A 166 -15.00 19.59 4.44
CA VAL A 166 -16.42 19.92 4.44
C VAL A 166 -17.17 18.61 4.39
N PHE A 167 -17.86 18.29 5.47
CA PHE A 167 -18.73 17.13 5.53
C PHE A 167 -20.16 17.55 5.19
N GLU A 168 -20.78 16.85 4.26
CA GLU A 168 -22.22 16.88 4.06
C GLU A 168 -22.83 15.69 4.80
N ILE A 169 -23.70 15.98 5.78
CA ILE A 169 -24.34 14.94 6.59
C ILE A 169 -25.79 14.80 6.15
N THR A 170 -26.16 13.63 5.65
CA THR A 170 -27.54 13.28 5.32
C THR A 170 -28.10 12.33 6.37
N PHE A 171 -29.12 12.78 7.11
CA PHE A 171 -29.82 11.94 8.06
C PHE A 171 -30.87 11.08 7.35
N LEU A 172 -30.65 9.76 7.35
CA LEU A 172 -31.62 8.80 6.85
C LEU A 172 -32.82 8.68 7.78
N LYS A 173 -34.00 8.39 7.20
CA LYS A 173 -35.19 8.06 7.99
C LYS A 173 -34.96 6.74 8.73
N GLN A 174 -35.54 6.62 9.92
CA GLN A 174 -35.53 5.36 10.66
C GLN A 174 -36.18 4.25 9.81
N LEU A 175 -35.56 3.06 9.81
CA LEU A 175 -36.13 1.90 9.13
C LEU A 175 -37.48 1.53 9.76
N PRO A 176 -38.51 1.28 8.94
CA PRO A 176 -39.78 0.80 9.45
C PRO A 176 -39.64 -0.65 9.93
N ILE A 177 -40.51 -1.10 10.84
CA ILE A 177 -40.37 -2.39 11.54
C ILE A 177 -40.27 -3.58 10.57
N GLU A 178 -41.02 -3.53 9.47
CA GLU A 178 -41.02 -4.51 8.39
C GLU A 178 -39.65 -4.72 7.75
N ASP A 179 -38.76 -3.72 7.81
CA ASP A 179 -37.40 -3.75 7.26
C ASP A 179 -36.33 -4.06 8.31
N THR A 180 -36.73 -4.42 9.53
CA THR A 180 -35.83 -4.77 10.62
C THR A 180 -35.83 -6.27 10.91
N CYS A 181 -34.88 -6.76 11.71
CA CYS A 181 -34.87 -8.14 12.18
C CYS A 181 -36.12 -8.49 13.01
N SER A 182 -36.80 -7.49 13.59
CA SER A 182 -38.02 -7.68 14.37
C SER A 182 -39.20 -8.19 13.54
N SER A 183 -39.17 -8.03 12.21
CA SER A 183 -40.17 -8.62 11.30
C SER A 183 -39.86 -10.06 10.89
N GLY A 184 -38.77 -10.64 11.41
CA GLY A 184 -38.32 -11.99 11.07
C GLY A 184 -37.34 -12.04 9.88
N LYS A 185 -36.91 -10.90 9.35
CA LYS A 185 -35.83 -10.82 8.35
C LYS A 185 -34.50 -11.25 8.97
N SER A 186 -33.63 -11.87 8.17
CA SER A 186 -32.29 -12.25 8.65
C SER A 186 -31.43 -11.00 8.87
N PRO A 187 -30.47 -11.02 9.82
CA PRO A 187 -29.52 -9.93 10.00
C PRO A 187 -28.77 -9.57 8.71
N TYR A 188 -28.45 -10.56 7.88
CA TYR A 188 -27.78 -10.38 6.59
C TYR A 188 -28.65 -9.61 5.58
N ASP A 189 -29.94 -9.96 5.49
CA ASP A 189 -30.87 -9.27 4.57
C ASP A 189 -31.09 -7.82 4.98
N VAL A 190 -31.22 -7.58 6.28
CA VAL A 190 -31.35 -6.22 6.83
C VAL A 190 -30.09 -5.42 6.58
N ALA A 191 -28.91 -5.97 6.87
CA ALA A 191 -27.63 -5.30 6.63
C ALA A 191 -27.44 -4.93 5.15
N ASN A 192 -27.71 -5.87 4.23
CA ASN A 192 -27.64 -5.62 2.79
C ASN A 192 -28.64 -4.55 2.33
N HIS A 193 -29.84 -4.53 2.91
CA HIS A 193 -30.84 -3.51 2.61
C HIS A 193 -30.39 -2.11 3.09
N VAL A 194 -29.88 -2.01 4.32
CA VAL A 194 -29.34 -0.75 4.87
C VAL A 194 -28.16 -0.26 4.05
N GLN A 195 -27.24 -1.15 3.67
CA GLN A 195 -26.10 -0.81 2.82
C GLN A 195 -26.55 -0.22 1.47
N ARG A 196 -27.61 -0.77 0.85
CA ARG A 196 -28.17 -0.20 -0.39
C ARG A 196 -28.73 1.20 -0.18
N ILE A 197 -29.50 1.44 0.89
CA ILE A 197 -30.03 2.78 1.20
C ILE A 197 -28.89 3.80 1.38
N ILE A 198 -27.85 3.41 2.11
CA ILE A 198 -26.66 4.26 2.33
C ILE A 198 -25.96 4.54 0.99
N ALA A 199 -25.73 3.50 0.18
CA ALA A 199 -25.09 3.64 -1.11
C ALA A 199 -25.88 4.58 -2.04
N ASP A 200 -27.19 4.35 -2.19
CA ASP A 200 -28.08 5.17 -3.02
C ASP A 200 -28.08 6.64 -2.57
N THR A 201 -28.09 6.89 -1.25
CA THR A 201 -28.08 8.25 -0.69
C THR A 201 -26.77 8.97 -0.97
N LEU A 202 -25.66 8.25 -0.93
CA LEU A 202 -24.32 8.78 -1.23
C LEU A 202 -24.01 8.81 -2.73
N GLY A 203 -24.95 8.37 -3.60
CA GLY A 203 -24.75 8.31 -5.05
C GLY A 203 -23.83 7.17 -5.51
N PHE A 204 -23.65 6.14 -4.68
CA PHE A 204 -22.90 4.93 -5.04
C PHE A 204 -23.83 3.80 -5.46
N GLU A 205 -23.43 3.04 -6.46
CA GLU A 205 -24.14 1.81 -6.85
C GLU A 205 -23.46 0.57 -6.26
N CYS A 206 -24.25 -0.35 -5.70
CA CYS A 206 -23.73 -1.65 -5.30
C CYS A 206 -23.23 -2.41 -6.54
N THR A 207 -21.93 -2.67 -6.59
CA THR A 207 -21.35 -3.48 -7.67
C THR A 207 -21.61 -4.97 -7.42
N ASN A 208 -21.87 -5.73 -8.49
CA ASN A 208 -21.92 -7.20 -8.45
C ASN A 208 -20.51 -7.84 -8.47
N LEU A 209 -19.47 -7.05 -8.22
CA LEU A 209 -18.09 -7.51 -8.28
C LEU A 209 -17.82 -8.42 -7.08
N THR A 210 -17.39 -9.64 -7.36
CA THR A 210 -16.81 -10.50 -6.32
C THR A 210 -15.53 -9.84 -5.78
N LYS A 211 -15.05 -10.28 -4.61
CA LYS A 211 -13.75 -9.84 -4.08
C LYS A 211 -12.63 -9.96 -5.15
N LYS A 212 -12.65 -11.05 -5.92
CA LYS A 212 -11.75 -11.29 -7.05
C LYS A 212 -11.91 -10.29 -8.20
N ASP A 213 -13.15 -9.92 -8.54
CA ASP A 213 -13.39 -8.93 -9.60
C ASP A 213 -13.00 -7.53 -9.17
N LYS A 214 -13.20 -7.18 -7.89
CA LYS A 214 -12.75 -5.89 -7.34
C LYS A 214 -11.24 -5.74 -7.50
N TYR A 215 -10.45 -6.79 -7.21
CA TYR A 215 -9.00 -6.76 -7.41
C TYR A 215 -8.56 -6.50 -8.85
N LYS A 216 -9.26 -7.09 -9.83
CA LYS A 216 -8.96 -6.85 -11.25
C LYS A 216 -9.22 -5.41 -11.69
N TYR A 217 -10.08 -4.66 -10.98
CA TYR A 217 -10.31 -3.24 -11.23
C TYR A 217 -9.34 -2.32 -10.47
N LEU A 218 -8.48 -2.86 -9.60
CA LEU A 218 -7.44 -2.10 -8.89
C LEU A 218 -6.09 -2.11 -9.63
N THR A 219 -6.01 -2.79 -10.76
CA THR A 219 -4.83 -2.96 -11.63
C THR A 219 -5.19 -2.69 -13.07
#